data_AF-A0A967WQQ4-F1
#
_entry.id   AF-A0A967WQQ4-F1
#
_cell.length_a   1.000
_cell.length_b   1.000
_cell.length_c   1.000
_cell.angle_alpha   90.00
_cell.angle_beta   90.00
_cell.angle_gamma   90.00
#
_symmetry.space_group_name_H-M   'P 1'
#
loop_
_entity.id
_entity.type
_entity.pdbx_description
1 polymer ?
#
loop_
_entity_poly.entity_id
_entity_poly.type
_entity_poly.pdbx_seq_one_letter_code
_entity_poly.pdbx_strand_id
1 'polypeptide(L)'
;GTEERPVPEDLRHAPVLDDQVATVLAQLGIQIETLYNCPMDIEWTLADGELAIVQARPITALPEPEAATPTEWPLPHPKGQYMRSSIVDLMPDPLSPLFATLGLSAINAMLRRLLQRAFNSPPETLPENTVLTINGYAYMIVSFSPKQWWLMLTRMVPRFPRLLRTGVPYWREVAHPRYLETVERWGARSLQDLSTAELLRGIREVLEVATDHLGALMASTMGPSAGSEGLFTRVYERMIKRPQDPPAPTFLLGFDSIPIQAEKALYDQALWCREREPLAAYLTNTPTKQIAAQLDAEETPTSVDMEVWQAWKSHFRAYLKQYGYSIYTLDFAQPLPLDDPTPLLETLKLFIAGQGKSPYERQQAFAGQREQAVQAVQARLKGIKRWAFKKSLNWAQSLVPLRETGIAEIGLGYPLLRRMLGELGGRFAQAGAIAEADDIF
;
A
#
# COMPACT_ATOMS: atom_id res chain seq x y z
N GLY A 1 32.63 -18.94 43.35
CA GLY A 1 31.61 -19.59 42.51
C GLY A 1 30.24 -19.23 43.06
N THR A 2 29.21 -19.29 42.23
CA THR A 2 27.81 -19.13 42.65
C THR A 2 27.19 -20.49 42.95
N GLU A 3 26.23 -20.52 43.86
CA GLU A 3 25.46 -21.72 44.24
C GLU A 3 23.98 -21.35 44.25
N GLU A 4 23.15 -22.14 43.59
CA GLU A 4 21.70 -21.97 43.63
C GLU A 4 21.12 -22.67 44.86
N ARG A 5 20.27 -21.96 45.61
CA ARG A 5 19.59 -22.51 46.78
C ARG A 5 18.10 -22.27 46.68
N PRO A 6 17.25 -23.25 47.06
CA PRO A 6 15.82 -23.07 47.07
C PRO A 6 15.41 -22.00 48.08
N VAL A 7 14.52 -21.10 47.67
CA VAL A 7 13.95 -20.08 48.55
C VAL A 7 13.03 -20.77 49.59
N PRO A 8 13.19 -20.48 50.90
CA PRO A 8 12.29 -20.95 51.95
C PRO A 8 10.82 -20.64 51.63
N GLU A 9 9.91 -21.58 51.93
CA GLU A 9 8.51 -21.53 51.50
C GLU A 9 7.76 -20.27 51.98
N ASP A 10 8.09 -19.80 53.17
CA ASP A 10 7.60 -18.59 53.81
C ASP A 10 8.07 -17.30 53.12
N LEU A 11 9.20 -17.33 52.41
CA LEU A 11 9.78 -16.16 51.72
C LEU A 11 9.40 -16.07 50.24
N ARG A 12 8.85 -17.13 49.64
CA ARG A 12 8.50 -17.16 48.20
C ARG A 12 7.45 -16.13 47.79
N HIS A 13 6.59 -15.74 48.73
CA HIS A 13 5.51 -14.79 48.51
C HIS A 13 5.68 -13.50 49.32
N ALA A 14 6.80 -13.37 50.04
CA ALA A 14 7.11 -12.15 50.77
C ALA A 14 7.60 -11.06 49.80
N PRO A 15 7.24 -9.79 50.02
CA PRO A 15 7.87 -8.68 49.31
C PRO A 15 9.39 -8.70 49.49
N VAL A 16 10.13 -8.54 48.38
CA VAL A 16 11.60 -8.49 48.38
C VAL A 16 12.11 -7.18 49.00
N LEU A 17 11.30 -6.12 48.94
CA LEU A 17 11.58 -4.79 49.46
C LEU A 17 10.43 -4.33 50.36
N ASP A 18 10.76 -3.56 51.39
CA ASP A 18 9.78 -2.72 52.07
C ASP A 18 9.52 -1.41 51.29
N ASP A 19 8.45 -0.72 51.65
CA ASP A 19 8.02 0.51 50.99
C ASP A 19 9.07 1.64 51.07
N GLN A 20 9.87 1.67 52.13
CA GLN A 20 10.89 2.69 52.33
C GLN A 20 12.03 2.49 51.35
N VAL A 21 12.57 1.27 51.26
CA VAL A 21 13.65 0.92 50.33
C VAL A 21 13.17 1.05 48.88
N ALA A 22 11.93 0.62 48.57
CA ALA A 22 11.35 0.78 47.24
C ALA A 22 11.23 2.26 46.82
N THR A 23 10.88 3.15 47.75
CA THR A 23 10.80 4.60 47.50
C THR A 23 12.18 5.18 47.20
N VAL A 24 13.21 4.80 47.97
CA VAL A 24 14.59 5.24 47.72
C VAL A 24 15.09 4.74 46.37
N LEU A 25 14.82 3.48 46.04
CA LEU A 25 15.21 2.90 44.75
C LEU A 25 14.55 3.63 43.57
N ALA A 26 13.26 3.96 43.68
CA ALA A 26 12.55 4.73 42.65
C ALA A 26 13.14 6.14 42.47
N GLN A 27 13.49 6.82 43.57
CA GLN A 27 14.14 8.13 43.52
C GLN A 27 15.52 8.06 42.85
N LEU A 28 16.31 7.03 43.14
CA LEU A 28 17.59 6.77 42.47
C LEU A 28 17.38 6.54 40.96
N GLY A 29 16.35 5.80 40.58
CA GLY A 29 15.97 5.59 39.17
C GLY A 29 15.70 6.92 38.45
N ILE A 30 14.89 7.80 39.04
CA ILE A 30 14.59 9.13 38.48
C ILE A 30 15.84 10.01 38.40
N GLN A 31 16.71 9.97 39.42
CA GLN A 31 17.96 10.73 39.41
C GLN A 31 18.90 10.26 38.30
N ILE A 32 19.01 8.96 38.09
CA ILE A 32 19.82 8.36 37.02
C ILE A 32 19.24 8.72 35.65
N GLU A 33 17.93 8.56 35.44
CA GLU A 33 17.25 8.97 34.20
C GLU A 33 17.47 10.45 33.90
N THR A 34 17.33 11.33 34.90
CA THR A 34 17.57 12.77 34.76
C THR A 34 19.03 13.07 34.41
N LEU A 35 19.99 12.36 35.01
CA LEU A 35 21.41 12.54 34.76
C LEU A 35 21.80 12.15 33.32
N TYR A 36 21.24 11.07 32.81
CA TYR A 36 21.53 10.58 31.44
C TYR A 36 20.60 11.16 30.37
N ASN A 37 19.55 11.88 30.78
CA ASN A 37 18.55 12.52 29.91
C ASN A 37 17.88 11.53 28.94
N CYS A 38 17.73 10.27 29.37
CA CYS A 38 17.02 9.22 28.65
C CYS A 38 16.60 8.10 29.62
N PRO A 39 15.61 7.28 29.26
CA PRO A 39 15.20 6.13 30.08
C PRO A 39 16.34 5.11 30.22
N MET A 40 16.55 4.63 31.45
CA MET A 40 17.68 3.75 31.81
C MET A 40 17.19 2.40 32.35
N ASP A 41 17.82 1.32 31.89
CA ASP A 41 17.76 -0.01 32.49
C ASP A 41 18.86 -0.10 33.58
N ILE A 42 18.46 -0.35 34.82
CA ILE A 42 19.31 -0.20 36.01
C ILE A 42 19.32 -1.51 36.80
N GLU A 43 20.51 -2.07 36.99
CA GLU A 43 20.73 -3.19 37.89
C GLU A 43 21.20 -2.68 39.25
N TRP A 44 20.62 -3.23 40.32
CA TRP A 44 20.88 -2.82 41.70
C TRP A 44 21.00 -4.02 42.62
N THR A 45 21.62 -3.79 43.76
CA THR A 45 21.76 -4.78 44.84
C THR A 45 21.44 -4.12 46.18
N LEU A 46 20.97 -4.92 47.13
CA LEU A 46 20.70 -4.51 48.51
C LEU A 46 21.48 -5.43 49.45
N ALA A 47 22.41 -4.87 50.22
CA ALA A 47 23.20 -5.60 51.20
C ALA A 47 23.27 -4.78 52.49
N ASP A 48 23.06 -5.43 53.64
CA ASP A 48 23.11 -4.79 54.97
C ASP A 48 22.25 -3.52 55.10
N GLY A 49 21.15 -3.43 54.34
CA GLY A 49 20.26 -2.27 54.31
C GLY A 49 20.70 -1.13 53.38
N GLU A 50 21.81 -1.29 52.66
CA GLU A 50 22.35 -0.31 51.72
C GLU A 50 22.09 -0.71 50.27
N LEU A 51 21.55 0.23 49.49
CA LEU A 51 21.34 0.08 48.05
C LEU A 51 22.59 0.48 47.27
N ALA A 52 23.02 -0.37 46.35
CA ALA A 52 24.10 -0.08 45.41
C ALA A 52 23.64 -0.31 43.97
N ILE A 53 23.98 0.63 43.08
CA ILE A 53 23.75 0.52 41.64
C ILE A 53 24.97 -0.18 41.03
N VAL A 54 24.73 -1.30 40.36
CA VAL A 54 25.82 -2.12 39.77
C VAL A 54 25.93 -1.94 38.26
N GLN A 55 24.84 -1.54 37.59
CA GLN A 55 24.84 -1.22 36.16
C GLN A 55 23.75 -0.19 35.84
N ALA A 56 24.01 0.70 34.88
CA ALA A 56 23.00 1.56 34.28
C ALA A 56 23.28 1.67 32.77
N ARG A 57 22.31 1.31 31.93
CA ARG A 57 22.43 1.38 30.46
C ARG A 57 21.17 1.98 29.82
N PRO A 58 21.27 2.74 28.72
CA PRO A 58 20.09 3.27 28.04
C PRO A 58 19.17 2.16 27.54
N ILE A 59 17.85 2.37 27.65
CA ILE A 59 16.86 1.47 27.05
C ILE A 59 16.79 1.75 25.55
N THR A 60 17.31 0.85 24.72
CA THR A 60 17.37 1.02 23.26
C THR A 60 16.13 0.48 22.53
N ALA A 61 15.16 -0.07 23.25
CA ALA A 61 13.97 -0.72 22.70
C ALA A 61 12.67 0.08 22.89
N LEU A 62 12.76 1.33 23.37
CA LEU A 62 11.58 2.19 23.48
C LEU A 62 11.16 2.69 22.09
N PRO A 63 9.85 2.71 21.78
CA PRO A 63 9.37 3.38 20.58
C PRO A 63 9.74 4.86 20.65
N GLU A 64 10.00 5.47 19.49
CA GLU A 64 10.26 6.91 19.41
C GLU A 64 9.09 7.69 20.06
N PRO A 65 9.37 8.83 20.73
CA PRO A 65 8.31 9.62 21.34
C PRO A 65 7.31 10.04 20.26
N GLU A 66 6.08 9.49 20.33
CA GLU A 66 4.99 9.95 19.47
C GLU A 66 4.78 11.44 19.68
N ALA A 67 4.67 12.20 18.59
CA ALA A 67 4.31 13.61 18.67
C ALA A 67 3.01 13.76 19.47
N ALA A 68 2.96 14.76 20.36
CA ALA A 68 1.79 15.00 21.20
C ALA A 68 0.52 15.04 20.34
N THR A 69 -0.50 14.27 20.72
CA THR A 69 -1.77 14.23 19.98
C THR A 69 -2.33 15.65 19.87
N PRO A 70 -2.54 16.19 18.66
CA PRO A 70 -3.00 17.56 18.52
C PRO A 70 -4.39 17.71 19.13
N THR A 71 -4.51 18.62 20.11
CA THR A 71 -5.77 18.94 20.79
C THR A 71 -6.71 19.77 19.90
N GLU A 72 -6.17 20.40 18.85
CA GLU A 72 -6.93 21.19 17.88
C GLU A 72 -6.55 20.79 16.45
N TRP A 73 -7.57 20.66 15.60
CA TRP A 73 -7.42 20.39 14.17
C TRP A 73 -7.94 21.59 13.40
N PRO A 74 -7.12 22.64 13.21
CA PRO A 74 -7.55 23.84 12.50
C PRO A 74 -7.95 23.47 11.07
N LEU A 75 -9.22 23.71 10.75
CA LEU A 75 -9.74 23.46 9.40
C LEU A 75 -9.31 24.59 8.46
N PRO A 76 -8.85 24.29 7.23
CA PRO A 76 -8.52 25.32 6.25
C PRO A 76 -9.67 26.32 6.00
N HIS A 77 -10.91 25.84 6.08
CA HIS A 77 -12.12 26.63 6.08
C HIS A 77 -13.03 26.21 7.25
N PRO A 78 -13.36 27.10 8.19
CA PRO A 78 -14.14 26.75 9.39
C PRO A 78 -15.53 26.17 9.13
N LYS A 79 -16.13 26.48 7.97
CA LYS A 79 -17.42 25.94 7.49
C LYS A 79 -17.26 24.96 6.33
N GLY A 80 -16.02 24.58 6.03
CA GLY A 80 -15.71 23.61 4.97
C GLY A 80 -16.25 22.23 5.34
N GLN A 81 -16.71 21.50 4.33
CA GLN A 81 -17.04 20.09 4.48
C GLN A 81 -15.96 19.27 3.81
N TYR A 82 -15.44 18.30 4.55
CA TYR A 82 -14.31 17.48 4.16
C TYR A 82 -14.69 16.00 4.26
N MET A 83 -14.24 15.20 3.31
CA MET A 83 -14.54 13.77 3.27
C MET A 83 -13.28 12.97 2.94
N ARG A 84 -13.14 11.80 3.58
CA ARG A 84 -12.18 10.77 3.23
C ARG A 84 -12.93 9.67 2.48
N SER A 85 -12.79 9.65 1.16
CA SER A 85 -13.33 8.61 0.28
C SER A 85 -12.68 8.68 -1.10
N SER A 86 -12.96 7.70 -1.97
CA SER A 86 -12.54 7.70 -3.37
C SER A 86 -11.01 7.63 -3.49
N ILE A 87 -10.37 8.63 -4.10
CA ILE A 87 -8.90 8.65 -4.20
C ILE A 87 -8.21 8.65 -2.84
N VAL A 88 -8.86 9.17 -1.80
CA VAL A 88 -8.33 9.20 -0.43
C VAL A 88 -8.31 7.81 0.21
N ASP A 89 -9.08 6.85 -0.31
CA ASP A 89 -9.02 5.46 0.17
C ASP A 89 -7.66 4.81 -0.11
N LEU A 90 -6.89 5.36 -1.06
CA LEU A 90 -5.51 4.97 -1.37
C LEU A 90 -4.47 5.81 -0.61
N MET A 91 -4.89 6.59 0.38
CA MET A 91 -4.04 7.44 1.23
C MET A 91 -4.52 7.33 2.70
N PRO A 92 -4.48 6.13 3.31
CA PRO A 92 -5.03 5.90 4.64
C PRO A 92 -4.26 6.63 5.74
N ASP A 93 -2.94 6.74 5.60
CA ASP A 93 -2.03 7.27 6.63
C ASP A 93 -1.71 8.76 6.41
N PRO A 94 -1.05 9.43 7.37
CA PRO A 94 -0.47 10.75 7.14
C PRO A 94 0.46 10.73 5.92
N LEU A 95 0.38 11.77 5.10
CA LEU A 95 1.21 11.89 3.91
C LEU A 95 2.60 12.39 4.27
N SER A 96 3.62 11.82 3.62
CA SER A 96 4.98 12.35 3.62
C SER A 96 5.00 13.81 3.13
N PRO A 97 5.91 14.66 3.65
CA PRO A 97 6.03 16.04 3.19
C PRO A 97 6.24 16.15 1.67
N LEU A 98 7.05 15.26 1.09
CA LEU A 98 7.28 15.24 -0.35
C LEU A 98 6.00 14.90 -1.14
N PHE A 99 5.23 13.90 -0.71
CA PHE A 99 3.99 13.55 -1.38
C PHE A 99 2.90 14.61 -1.19
N ALA A 100 2.79 15.20 0.00
CA ALA A 100 1.84 16.27 0.28
C ALA A 100 2.06 17.50 -0.63
N THR A 101 3.29 17.77 -1.04
CA THR A 101 3.63 18.89 -1.93
C THR A 101 3.56 18.51 -3.41
N LEU A 102 4.26 17.45 -3.82
CA LEU A 102 4.40 17.06 -5.22
C LEU A 102 3.27 16.11 -5.68
N GLY A 103 2.93 15.12 -4.87
CA GLY A 103 1.86 14.14 -5.14
C GLY A 103 0.48 14.80 -5.23
N LEU A 104 0.09 15.57 -4.20
CA LEU A 104 -1.23 16.22 -4.19
C LEU A 104 -1.37 17.30 -5.27
N SER A 105 -0.31 18.01 -5.61
CA SER A 105 -0.37 18.98 -6.71
C SER A 105 -0.61 18.30 -8.06
N ALA A 106 0.02 17.14 -8.31
CA ALA A 106 -0.24 16.32 -9.49
C ALA A 106 -1.67 15.75 -9.50
N ILE A 107 -2.19 15.29 -8.36
CA ILE A 107 -3.57 14.80 -8.22
C ILE A 107 -4.59 15.91 -8.52
N ASN A 108 -4.43 17.09 -7.93
CA ASN A 108 -5.32 18.23 -8.19
C ASN A 108 -5.22 18.72 -9.65
N ALA A 109 -4.03 18.69 -10.25
CA ALA A 109 -3.87 18.97 -11.68
C ALA A 109 -4.60 17.93 -12.55
N MET A 110 -4.48 16.65 -12.21
CA MET A 110 -5.20 15.56 -12.87
C MET A 110 -6.73 15.76 -12.81
N LEU A 111 -7.29 16.07 -11.64
CA LEU A 111 -8.74 16.29 -11.49
C LEU A 111 -9.23 17.42 -12.40
N ARG A 112 -8.47 18.52 -12.48
CA ARG A 112 -8.77 19.64 -13.40
C ARG A 112 -8.70 19.21 -14.87
N ARG A 113 -7.64 18.50 -15.28
CA ARG A 113 -7.53 17.99 -16.64
C ARG A 113 -8.64 16.97 -16.97
N LEU A 114 -9.06 16.15 -16.02
CA LEU A 114 -10.15 15.21 -16.18
C LEU A 114 -11.48 15.95 -16.38
N LEU A 115 -11.76 16.98 -15.59
CA LEU A 115 -12.94 17.83 -15.76
C LEU A 115 -13.00 18.47 -17.15
N GLN A 116 -11.88 19.05 -17.58
CA GLN A 116 -11.79 19.73 -18.86
C GLN A 116 -11.97 18.75 -20.02
N ARG A 117 -11.25 17.61 -20.00
CA ARG A 117 -11.30 16.59 -21.06
C ARG A 117 -12.65 15.87 -21.13
N ALA A 118 -13.14 15.37 -20.00
CA ALA A 118 -14.34 14.52 -19.96
C ALA A 118 -15.64 15.34 -20.05
N PHE A 119 -15.67 16.51 -19.42
CA PHE A 119 -16.92 17.26 -19.24
C PHE A 119 -16.94 18.63 -19.93
N ASN A 120 -15.83 19.06 -20.57
CA ASN A 120 -15.67 20.41 -21.13
C ASN A 120 -16.10 21.49 -20.12
N SER A 121 -15.66 21.29 -18.87
CA SER A 121 -16.00 22.13 -17.72
C SER A 121 -14.83 23.07 -17.42
N PRO A 122 -15.09 24.33 -17.07
CA PRO A 122 -14.03 25.27 -16.73
C PRO A 122 -13.34 24.85 -15.41
N PRO A 123 -12.07 25.22 -15.18
CA PRO A 123 -11.30 24.80 -14.00
C PRO A 123 -11.98 25.14 -12.66
N GLU A 124 -12.71 26.25 -12.61
CA GLU A 124 -13.48 26.73 -11.46
C GLU A 124 -14.66 25.84 -11.04
N THR A 125 -14.97 24.78 -11.80
CA THR A 125 -16.04 23.82 -11.47
C THR A 125 -15.75 23.07 -10.17
N LEU A 126 -14.47 22.81 -9.88
CA LEU A 126 -14.03 22.26 -8.60
C LEU A 126 -13.10 23.27 -7.89
N PRO A 127 -12.94 23.18 -6.56
CA PRO A 127 -11.93 23.93 -5.83
C PRO A 127 -10.52 23.66 -6.37
N GLU A 128 -9.64 24.66 -6.33
CA GLU A 128 -8.27 24.53 -6.83
C GLU A 128 -7.50 23.40 -6.15
N ASN A 129 -7.60 23.33 -4.82
CA ASN A 129 -7.09 22.22 -4.00
C ASN A 129 -8.27 21.35 -3.56
N THR A 130 -8.86 20.62 -4.50
CA THR A 130 -9.95 19.67 -4.22
C THR A 130 -9.51 18.61 -3.21
N VAL A 131 -8.27 18.14 -3.31
CA VAL A 131 -7.62 17.27 -2.33
C VAL A 131 -6.58 18.08 -1.57
N LEU A 132 -6.60 18.05 -0.24
CA LEU A 132 -5.67 18.77 0.63
C LEU A 132 -5.33 17.94 1.88
N THR A 133 -4.41 18.45 2.70
CA THR A 133 -4.08 17.85 4.00
C THR A 133 -4.75 18.60 5.16
N ILE A 134 -5.23 17.85 6.15
CA ILE A 134 -5.60 18.35 7.47
C ILE A 134 -4.86 17.47 8.47
N ASN A 135 -3.95 18.07 9.23
CA ASN A 135 -3.08 17.36 10.18
C ASN A 135 -2.31 16.17 9.52
N GLY A 136 -1.72 16.40 8.35
CA GLY A 136 -0.98 15.38 7.58
C GLY A 136 -1.87 14.41 6.78
N TYR A 137 -3.14 14.24 7.16
CA TYR A 137 -4.06 13.33 6.49
C TYR A 137 -4.71 13.95 5.25
N ALA A 138 -4.86 13.18 4.18
CA ALA A 138 -5.57 13.62 2.97
C ALA A 138 -7.09 13.72 3.19
N TYR A 139 -7.70 14.77 2.62
CA TYR A 139 -9.15 15.00 2.58
C TYR A 139 -9.57 15.58 1.23
N MET A 140 -10.80 15.26 0.81
CA MET A 140 -11.47 15.94 -0.31
C MET A 140 -12.44 17.01 0.18
N ILE A 141 -12.43 18.17 -0.45
CA ILE A 141 -13.46 19.21 -0.24
C ILE A 141 -14.76 18.77 -0.92
N VAL A 142 -15.85 18.78 -0.16
CA VAL A 142 -17.21 18.47 -0.66
C VAL A 142 -18.19 19.62 -0.48
N SER A 143 -17.72 20.77 0.03
CA SER A 143 -18.49 22.01 0.05
C SER A 143 -18.29 22.80 -1.25
N PHE A 144 -19.37 22.98 -2.02
CA PHE A 144 -19.36 23.70 -3.29
C PHE A 144 -20.24 24.95 -3.22
N SER A 145 -19.82 26.03 -3.90
CA SER A 145 -20.63 27.24 -4.09
C SER A 145 -21.83 26.98 -5.01
N PRO A 146 -22.88 27.83 -4.98
CA PRO A 146 -24.01 27.72 -5.92
C PRO A 146 -23.58 27.72 -7.40
N LYS A 147 -22.55 28.50 -7.76
CA LYS A 147 -21.97 28.53 -9.11
C LYS A 147 -21.36 27.17 -9.50
N GLN A 148 -20.61 26.55 -8.59
CA GLN A 148 -20.01 25.24 -8.81
C GLN A 148 -21.06 24.15 -8.95
N TRP A 149 -22.08 24.14 -8.08
CA TRP A 149 -23.23 23.24 -8.19
C TRP A 149 -23.91 23.35 -9.56
N TRP A 150 -24.16 24.58 -10.02
CA TRP A 150 -24.73 24.83 -11.34
C TRP A 150 -23.86 24.29 -12.48
N LEU A 151 -22.54 24.50 -12.42
CA LEU A 151 -21.60 23.98 -13.42
C LEU A 151 -21.57 22.45 -13.44
N MET A 152 -21.51 21.81 -12.26
CA MET A 152 -21.54 20.35 -12.16
C MET A 152 -22.83 19.78 -12.77
N LEU A 153 -23.99 20.36 -12.44
CA LEU A 153 -25.28 19.91 -12.98
C LEU A 153 -25.38 20.12 -14.50
N THR A 154 -24.95 21.27 -15.02
CA THR A 154 -25.13 21.60 -16.44
C THR A 154 -24.05 21.01 -17.36
N ARG A 155 -22.84 20.76 -16.84
CA ARG A 155 -21.71 20.29 -17.66
C ARG A 155 -21.37 18.82 -17.45
N MET A 156 -21.45 18.32 -16.22
CA MET A 156 -21.06 16.93 -15.91
C MET A 156 -22.19 15.95 -16.19
N VAL A 157 -23.39 16.20 -15.67
CA VAL A 157 -24.53 15.28 -15.77
C VAL A 157 -24.86 14.89 -17.22
N PRO A 158 -24.98 15.82 -18.19
CA PRO A 158 -25.34 15.46 -19.57
C PRO A 158 -24.25 14.66 -20.30
N ARG A 159 -22.99 14.83 -19.89
CA ARG A 159 -21.84 14.16 -20.50
C ARG A 159 -21.43 12.87 -19.80
N PHE A 160 -21.99 12.60 -18.63
CA PHE A 160 -21.72 11.38 -17.87
C PHE A 160 -21.96 10.10 -18.69
N PRO A 161 -23.05 9.93 -19.48
CA PRO A 161 -23.23 8.74 -20.30
C PRO A 161 -22.16 8.54 -21.37
N ARG A 162 -21.61 9.64 -21.90
CA ARG A 162 -20.49 9.59 -22.86
C ARG A 162 -19.22 9.10 -22.16
N LEU A 163 -18.93 9.64 -20.97
CA LEU A 163 -17.79 9.20 -20.16
C LEU A 163 -17.85 7.70 -19.85
N LEU A 164 -19.01 7.17 -19.47
CA LEU A 164 -19.18 5.73 -19.23
C LEU A 164 -18.86 4.87 -20.47
N ARG A 165 -19.07 5.40 -21.68
CA ARG A 165 -18.82 4.70 -22.95
C ARG A 165 -17.38 4.86 -23.44
N THR A 166 -16.79 6.03 -23.26
CA THR A 166 -15.46 6.37 -23.82
C THR A 166 -14.33 6.23 -22.82
N GLY A 167 -14.63 6.08 -21.52
CA GLY A 167 -13.62 5.97 -20.46
C GLY A 167 -12.70 4.77 -20.69
N VAL A 168 -13.25 3.56 -20.76
CA VAL A 168 -12.44 2.34 -20.93
C VAL A 168 -11.59 2.38 -22.21
N PRO A 169 -12.12 2.73 -23.39
CA PRO A 169 -11.29 2.95 -24.58
C PRO A 169 -10.18 3.98 -24.34
N TYR A 170 -10.49 5.13 -23.73
CA TYR A 170 -9.48 6.15 -23.45
C TYR A 170 -8.38 5.66 -22.52
N TRP A 171 -8.74 4.94 -21.45
CA TRP A 171 -7.75 4.36 -20.54
C TRP A 171 -6.84 3.38 -21.29
N ARG A 172 -7.44 2.45 -22.06
CA ARG A 172 -6.72 1.37 -22.74
C ARG A 172 -5.85 1.86 -23.91
N GLU A 173 -6.34 2.82 -24.68
CA GLU A 173 -5.73 3.24 -25.95
C GLU A 173 -4.87 4.50 -25.80
N VAL A 174 -5.05 5.27 -24.71
CA VAL A 174 -4.35 6.55 -24.53
C VAL A 174 -3.63 6.63 -23.18
N ALA A 175 -4.35 6.53 -22.07
CA ALA A 175 -3.75 6.81 -20.75
C ALA A 175 -2.70 5.76 -20.35
N HIS A 176 -3.02 4.47 -20.51
CA HIS A 176 -2.13 3.37 -20.17
C HIS A 176 -0.91 3.27 -21.10
N PRO A 177 -1.04 3.29 -22.45
CA PRO A 177 0.13 3.29 -23.34
C PRO A 177 1.06 4.48 -23.11
N ARG A 178 0.50 5.70 -22.95
CA ARG A 178 1.30 6.90 -22.66
C ARG A 178 2.08 6.77 -21.34
N TYR A 179 1.48 6.13 -20.34
CA TYR A 179 2.15 5.87 -19.07
C TYR A 179 3.37 4.96 -19.28
N LEU A 180 3.17 3.80 -19.91
CA LEU A 180 4.24 2.85 -20.21
C LEU A 180 5.37 3.48 -21.04
N GLU A 181 5.03 4.17 -22.14
CA GLU A 181 6.01 4.83 -23.01
C GLU A 181 6.85 5.86 -22.25
N THR A 182 6.22 6.63 -21.36
CA THR A 182 6.93 7.64 -20.56
C THR A 182 7.88 6.98 -19.56
N VAL A 183 7.43 5.93 -18.87
CA VAL A 183 8.26 5.17 -17.92
C VAL A 183 9.42 4.51 -18.64
N GLU A 184 9.19 3.89 -19.80
CA GLU A 184 10.24 3.27 -20.61
C GLU A 184 11.26 4.30 -21.11
N ARG A 185 10.79 5.41 -21.69
CA ARG A 185 11.64 6.47 -22.24
C ARG A 185 12.55 7.10 -21.19
N TRP A 186 12.05 7.32 -19.98
CA TRP A 186 12.86 7.85 -18.88
C TRP A 186 13.71 6.77 -18.22
N GLY A 187 13.20 5.54 -18.09
CA GLY A 187 13.92 4.40 -17.51
C GLY A 187 15.11 3.91 -18.36
N ALA A 188 15.10 4.18 -19.66
CA ALA A 188 16.22 3.90 -20.56
C ALA A 188 17.40 4.87 -20.43
N ARG A 189 17.26 5.96 -19.66
CA ARG A 189 18.33 6.95 -19.45
C ARG A 189 19.19 6.59 -18.25
N SER A 190 20.48 6.92 -18.35
CA SER A 190 21.38 6.95 -17.18
C SER A 190 21.03 8.15 -16.32
N LEU A 191 20.53 7.89 -15.10
CA LEU A 191 20.05 8.95 -14.20
C LEU A 191 21.20 9.86 -13.71
N GLN A 192 22.40 9.30 -13.59
CA GLN A 192 23.61 10.03 -13.17
C GLN A 192 24.01 11.11 -14.19
N ASP A 193 23.79 10.85 -15.48
CA ASP A 193 24.16 11.76 -16.57
C ASP A 193 23.16 12.91 -16.75
N LEU A 194 21.98 12.83 -16.13
CA LEU A 194 20.95 13.86 -16.20
C LEU A 194 21.31 15.03 -15.27
N SER A 195 21.02 16.26 -15.72
CA SER A 195 21.06 17.42 -14.82
C SER A 195 19.94 17.36 -13.78
N THR A 196 20.10 18.07 -12.65
CA THR A 196 19.07 18.18 -11.61
C THR A 196 17.72 18.69 -12.16
N ALA A 197 17.76 19.62 -13.12
CA ALA A 197 16.56 20.13 -13.77
C ALA A 197 15.88 19.09 -14.67
N GLU A 198 16.65 18.21 -15.33
CA GLU A 198 16.11 17.12 -16.13
C GLU A 198 15.52 16.01 -15.26
N LEU A 199 16.15 15.67 -14.14
CA LEU A 199 15.60 14.73 -13.15
C LEU A 199 14.26 15.22 -12.62
N LEU A 200 14.19 16.49 -12.18
CA LEU A 200 12.94 17.07 -11.68
C LEU A 200 11.85 17.12 -12.76
N ARG A 201 12.22 17.36 -14.02
CA ARG A 201 11.29 17.29 -15.16
C ARG A 201 10.77 15.87 -15.35
N GLY A 202 11.65 14.87 -15.31
CA GLY A 202 11.28 13.46 -15.42
C GLY A 202 10.35 13.01 -14.30
N ILE A 203 10.67 13.37 -13.05
CA ILE A 203 9.83 13.13 -11.87
C ILE A 203 8.42 13.68 -12.07
N ARG A 204 8.30 14.96 -12.48
CA ARG A 204 7.00 15.60 -12.71
C ARG A 204 6.22 14.94 -13.84
N GLU A 205 6.90 14.57 -14.92
CA GLU A 205 6.26 13.95 -16.07
C GLU A 205 5.77 12.54 -15.75
N VAL A 206 6.59 11.71 -15.08
CA VAL A 206 6.21 10.37 -14.61
C VAL A 206 5.02 10.45 -13.65
N LEU A 207 5.04 11.39 -12.71
CA LEU A 207 3.93 11.59 -11.78
C LEU A 207 2.67 12.11 -12.49
N GLU A 208 2.81 12.97 -13.49
CA GLU A 208 1.70 13.45 -14.31
C GLU A 208 1.02 12.30 -15.06
N VAL A 209 1.79 11.43 -15.72
CA VAL A 209 1.21 10.30 -16.46
C VAL A 209 0.65 9.23 -15.53
N ALA A 210 1.26 8.99 -14.36
CA ALA A 210 0.75 8.08 -13.33
C ALA A 210 -0.58 8.56 -12.76
N THR A 211 -0.67 9.84 -12.40
CA THR A 211 -1.93 10.43 -11.92
C THR A 211 -2.99 10.47 -13.02
N ASP A 212 -2.63 10.81 -14.27
CA ASP A 212 -3.57 10.75 -15.39
C ASP A 212 -4.08 9.33 -15.69
N HIS A 213 -3.23 8.30 -15.54
CA HIS A 213 -3.63 6.90 -15.60
C HIS A 213 -4.66 6.59 -14.51
N LEU A 214 -4.39 6.97 -13.26
CA LEU A 214 -5.32 6.82 -12.13
C LEU A 214 -6.63 7.57 -12.40
N GLY A 215 -6.58 8.82 -12.85
CA GLY A 215 -7.77 9.62 -13.15
C GLY A 215 -8.63 9.03 -14.26
N ALA A 216 -7.97 8.52 -15.31
CA ALA A 216 -8.65 7.78 -16.37
C ALA A 216 -9.28 6.49 -15.83
N LEU A 217 -8.57 5.74 -14.98
CA LEU A 217 -9.10 4.54 -14.33
C LEU A 217 -10.31 4.87 -13.45
N MET A 218 -10.23 5.87 -12.58
CA MET A 218 -11.34 6.33 -11.74
C MET A 218 -12.58 6.68 -12.57
N ALA A 219 -12.39 7.39 -13.68
CA ALA A 219 -13.47 7.76 -14.59
C ALA A 219 -14.05 6.56 -15.37
N SER A 220 -13.24 5.53 -15.62
CA SER A 220 -13.55 4.40 -16.50
C SER A 220 -13.98 3.13 -15.78
N THR A 221 -13.59 2.95 -14.54
CA THR A 221 -13.85 1.76 -13.75
C THR A 221 -14.41 2.08 -12.37
N MET A 222 -14.00 3.13 -11.64
CA MET A 222 -14.59 3.37 -10.31
C MET A 222 -16.02 3.91 -10.38
N GLY A 223 -16.28 4.91 -11.24
CA GLY A 223 -17.65 5.37 -11.50
C GLY A 223 -18.52 4.32 -12.23
N PRO A 224 -18.06 3.78 -13.38
CA PRO A 224 -18.80 2.76 -14.13
C PRO A 224 -18.91 1.40 -13.46
N SER A 225 -17.94 0.91 -12.65
CA SER A 225 -18.07 -0.39 -11.94
C SER A 225 -18.98 -0.27 -10.73
N ALA A 226 -18.92 0.82 -9.96
CA ALA A 226 -19.98 1.10 -8.97
C ALA A 226 -21.36 1.21 -9.65
N GLY A 227 -21.40 1.75 -10.87
CA GLY A 227 -22.60 1.79 -11.71
C GLY A 227 -23.05 0.44 -12.26
N SER A 228 -22.14 -0.41 -12.74
CA SER A 228 -22.42 -1.68 -13.44
C SER A 228 -22.63 -2.82 -12.46
N GLU A 229 -21.80 -2.92 -11.42
CA GLU A 229 -22.00 -3.83 -10.28
C GLU A 229 -23.26 -3.41 -9.52
N GLY A 230 -23.47 -2.11 -9.31
CA GLY A 230 -24.70 -1.59 -8.69
C GLY A 230 -25.95 -1.86 -9.54
N LEU A 231 -25.87 -1.67 -10.87
CA LEU A 231 -26.96 -2.01 -11.79
C LEU A 231 -27.23 -3.51 -11.79
N PHE A 232 -26.19 -4.34 -11.92
CA PHE A 232 -26.31 -5.80 -11.86
C PHE A 232 -26.92 -6.24 -10.53
N THR A 233 -26.42 -5.73 -9.40
CA THR A 233 -26.93 -6.04 -8.06
C THR A 233 -28.41 -5.68 -7.95
N ARG A 234 -28.81 -4.47 -8.37
CA ARG A 234 -30.22 -4.07 -8.35
C ARG A 234 -31.11 -4.95 -9.25
N VAL A 235 -30.66 -5.25 -10.47
CA VAL A 235 -31.39 -6.14 -11.40
C VAL A 235 -31.52 -7.53 -10.79
N TYR A 236 -30.43 -8.05 -10.25
CA TYR A 236 -30.38 -9.37 -9.64
C TYR A 236 -31.27 -9.44 -8.40
N GLU A 237 -31.05 -8.59 -7.41
CA GLU A 237 -31.76 -8.64 -6.13
C GLU A 237 -33.24 -8.34 -6.25
N ARG A 238 -33.63 -7.36 -7.09
CA ARG A 238 -35.05 -6.96 -7.19
C ARG A 238 -35.85 -7.81 -8.16
N MET A 239 -35.23 -8.34 -9.22
CA MET A 239 -35.99 -8.97 -10.31
C MET A 239 -35.81 -10.49 -10.40
N ILE A 240 -34.73 -11.04 -9.82
CA ILE A 240 -34.24 -12.39 -10.12
C ILE A 240 -34.02 -13.24 -8.87
N LYS A 241 -33.34 -12.70 -7.85
CA LYS A 241 -32.84 -13.40 -6.66
C LYS A 241 -33.96 -14.10 -5.91
N ARG A 242 -33.73 -15.37 -5.57
CA ARG A 242 -34.54 -16.19 -4.67
C ARG A 242 -33.81 -16.37 -3.34
N PRO A 243 -34.50 -16.77 -2.25
CA PRO A 243 -33.87 -16.94 -0.93
C PRO A 243 -32.64 -17.86 -0.91
N GLN A 244 -32.64 -18.89 -1.76
CA GLN A 244 -31.57 -19.89 -1.88
C GLN A 244 -30.50 -19.56 -2.94
N ASP A 245 -30.65 -18.45 -3.67
CA ASP A 245 -29.63 -18.04 -4.64
C ASP A 245 -28.47 -17.31 -3.93
N PRO A 246 -27.23 -17.39 -4.46
CA PRO A 246 -26.07 -16.71 -3.88
C PRO A 246 -26.20 -15.18 -3.90
N PRO A 247 -25.40 -14.44 -3.10
CA PRO A 247 -25.38 -12.98 -3.16
C PRO A 247 -24.76 -12.49 -4.49
N ALA A 248 -25.09 -11.25 -4.89
CA ALA A 248 -24.61 -10.66 -6.15
C ALA A 248 -23.07 -10.69 -6.33
N PRO A 249 -22.23 -10.49 -5.28
CA PRO A 249 -20.78 -10.57 -5.41
C PRO A 249 -20.26 -11.92 -5.93
N THR A 250 -20.95 -13.04 -5.68
CA THR A 250 -20.54 -14.36 -6.19
C THR A 250 -20.41 -14.37 -7.72
N PHE A 251 -21.19 -13.56 -8.43
CA PHE A 251 -21.14 -13.47 -9.89
C PHE A 251 -19.95 -12.67 -10.43
N LEU A 252 -19.24 -11.96 -9.56
CA LEU A 252 -18.18 -11.00 -9.90
C LEU A 252 -16.79 -11.42 -9.39
N LEU A 253 -16.69 -12.58 -8.71
CA LEU A 253 -15.44 -13.11 -8.15
C LEU A 253 -14.78 -14.16 -9.07
N GLY A 254 -13.55 -14.53 -8.77
CA GLY A 254 -12.82 -15.61 -9.47
C GLY A 254 -12.27 -15.21 -10.84
N PHE A 255 -12.04 -13.92 -11.10
CA PHE A 255 -11.28 -13.48 -12.26
C PHE A 255 -9.78 -13.62 -11.98
N ASP A 256 -8.98 -13.81 -13.02
CA ASP A 256 -7.53 -13.75 -12.91
C ASP A 256 -7.09 -12.29 -13.11
N SER A 257 -6.46 -11.71 -12.08
CA SER A 257 -5.99 -10.32 -12.06
C SER A 257 -4.51 -10.28 -11.70
N ILE A 258 -3.84 -9.14 -11.92
CA ILE A 258 -2.41 -8.98 -11.59
C ILE A 258 -2.10 -9.37 -10.13
N PRO A 259 -2.86 -8.91 -9.11
CA PRO A 259 -2.60 -9.33 -7.73
C PRO A 259 -2.69 -10.85 -7.52
N ILE A 260 -3.66 -11.51 -8.16
CA ILE A 260 -3.81 -12.97 -8.09
C ILE A 260 -2.66 -13.68 -8.81
N GLN A 261 -2.21 -13.15 -9.96
CA GLN A 261 -1.06 -13.67 -10.68
C GLN A 261 0.24 -13.51 -9.87
N ALA A 262 0.42 -12.37 -9.20
CA ALA A 262 1.55 -12.14 -8.30
C ALA A 262 1.52 -13.12 -7.12
N GLU A 263 0.36 -13.39 -6.53
CA GLU A 263 0.26 -14.38 -5.44
C GLU A 263 0.55 -15.81 -5.93
N LYS A 264 0.04 -16.18 -7.12
CA LYS A 264 0.33 -17.48 -7.77
C LYS A 264 1.81 -17.65 -8.08
N ALA A 265 2.46 -16.64 -8.66
CA ALA A 265 3.88 -16.70 -8.97
C ALA A 265 4.74 -16.84 -7.70
N LEU A 266 4.38 -16.15 -6.61
CA LEU A 266 5.06 -16.33 -5.31
C LEU A 266 4.83 -17.72 -4.73
N TYR A 267 3.61 -18.26 -4.86
CA TYR A 267 3.28 -19.62 -4.44
C TYR A 267 4.06 -20.69 -5.23
N ASP A 268 4.21 -20.52 -6.55
CA ASP A 268 5.01 -21.43 -7.38
C ASP A 268 6.49 -21.42 -6.97
N GLN A 269 7.03 -20.25 -6.61
CA GLN A 269 8.37 -20.16 -6.04
C GLN A 269 8.48 -20.88 -4.70
N ALA A 270 7.45 -20.79 -3.85
CA ALA A 270 7.42 -21.53 -2.59
C ALA A 270 7.45 -23.05 -2.81
N LEU A 271 6.67 -23.55 -3.78
CA LEU A 271 6.68 -24.97 -4.15
C LEU A 271 8.06 -25.40 -4.66
N TRP A 272 8.68 -24.60 -5.52
CA TRP A 272 10.03 -24.85 -6.01
C TRP A 272 11.07 -24.88 -4.86
N CYS A 273 10.92 -24.01 -3.85
CA CYS A 273 11.78 -24.04 -2.66
C CYS A 273 11.56 -25.31 -1.83
N ARG A 274 10.32 -25.75 -1.65
CA ARG A 274 9.97 -26.95 -0.84
C ARG A 274 10.58 -28.24 -1.37
N GLU A 275 10.78 -28.34 -2.68
CA GLU A 275 11.48 -29.48 -3.30
C GLU A 275 12.99 -29.51 -2.97
N ARG A 276 13.52 -28.46 -2.33
CA ARG A 276 14.95 -28.26 -2.03
C ARG A 276 15.14 -28.02 -0.54
N GLU A 277 15.24 -29.12 0.21
CA GLU A 277 15.20 -29.12 1.68
C GLU A 277 16.23 -28.19 2.37
N PRO A 278 17.51 -28.10 1.94
CA PRO A 278 18.46 -27.17 2.55
C PRO A 278 18.09 -25.69 2.32
N LEU A 279 17.55 -25.35 1.14
CA LEU A 279 17.07 -24.01 0.82
C LEU A 279 15.81 -23.68 1.62
N ALA A 280 14.82 -24.58 1.64
CA ALA A 280 13.58 -24.38 2.37
C ALA A 280 13.81 -24.19 3.88
N ALA A 281 14.70 -25.00 4.47
CA ALA A 281 15.10 -24.89 5.86
C ALA A 281 15.80 -23.56 6.13
N TYR A 282 16.74 -23.14 5.28
CA TYR A 282 17.43 -21.86 5.41
C TYR A 282 16.45 -20.69 5.34
N LEU A 283 15.62 -20.63 4.30
CA LEU A 283 14.66 -19.54 4.09
C LEU A 283 13.63 -19.47 5.22
N THR A 284 13.17 -20.59 5.77
CA THR A 284 12.15 -20.59 6.84
C THR A 284 12.74 -20.11 8.17
N ASN A 285 13.96 -20.53 8.51
CA ASN A 285 14.57 -20.28 9.81
C ASN A 285 15.36 -18.97 9.90
N THR A 286 15.71 -18.36 8.76
CA THR A 286 16.50 -17.11 8.73
C THR A 286 15.58 -15.89 8.80
N PRO A 287 15.86 -14.86 9.63
CA PRO A 287 15.09 -13.61 9.64
C PRO A 287 14.96 -12.99 8.23
N THR A 288 13.78 -12.50 7.87
CA THR A 288 13.51 -11.96 6.52
C THR A 288 14.39 -10.77 6.16
N LYS A 289 14.68 -9.88 7.12
CA LYS A 289 15.63 -8.77 6.93
C LYS A 289 17.02 -9.24 6.51
N GLN A 290 17.50 -10.36 7.07
CA GLN A 290 18.78 -10.94 6.69
C GLN A 290 18.73 -11.54 5.27
N ILE A 291 17.64 -12.25 4.94
CA ILE A 291 17.44 -12.79 3.59
C ILE A 291 17.39 -11.65 2.56
N ALA A 292 16.68 -10.56 2.86
CA ALA A 292 16.59 -9.38 2.01
C ALA A 292 17.97 -8.76 1.76
N ALA A 293 18.78 -8.56 2.80
CA ALA A 293 20.15 -8.06 2.66
C ALA A 293 21.04 -8.98 1.79
N GLN A 294 20.83 -10.29 1.85
CA GLN A 294 21.57 -11.26 1.06
C GLN A 294 21.14 -11.35 -0.41
N LEU A 295 19.99 -10.74 -0.78
CA LEU A 295 19.59 -10.67 -2.19
C LEU A 295 20.65 -9.92 -2.99
N ASP A 296 21.24 -8.86 -2.45
CA ASP A 296 22.24 -8.05 -3.16
C ASP A 296 23.69 -8.39 -2.82
N ALA A 297 23.94 -9.11 -1.73
CA ALA A 297 25.26 -9.63 -1.40
C ALA A 297 25.72 -10.73 -2.39
N GLU A 298 27.02 -10.85 -2.62
CA GLU A 298 27.60 -11.99 -3.36
C GLU A 298 27.66 -13.27 -2.53
N GLU A 299 27.49 -13.15 -1.21
CA GLU A 299 27.59 -14.26 -0.27
C GLU A 299 26.48 -15.31 -0.45
N THR A 300 26.89 -16.56 -0.28
CA THR A 300 26.01 -17.73 -0.30
C THR A 300 25.98 -18.36 1.09
N PRO A 301 24.80 -18.67 1.64
CA PRO A 301 24.69 -19.38 2.90
C PRO A 301 25.41 -20.73 2.84
N THR A 302 26.22 -21.04 3.85
CA THR A 302 27.00 -22.29 3.91
C THR A 302 26.13 -23.56 3.90
N SER A 303 24.88 -23.45 4.33
CA SER A 303 23.91 -24.55 4.35
C SER A 303 23.19 -24.79 3.02
N VAL A 304 23.39 -23.93 2.01
CA VAL A 304 22.69 -23.99 0.73
C VAL A 304 23.70 -24.11 -0.41
N ASP A 305 23.41 -24.99 -1.37
CA ASP A 305 24.22 -25.10 -2.58
C ASP A 305 24.25 -23.77 -3.37
N MET A 306 25.43 -23.41 -3.89
CA MET A 306 25.66 -22.16 -4.59
C MET A 306 24.77 -22.00 -5.83
N GLU A 307 24.63 -23.05 -6.65
CA GLU A 307 23.81 -22.98 -7.86
C GLU A 307 22.33 -22.82 -7.50
N VAL A 308 21.87 -23.54 -6.47
CA VAL A 308 20.50 -23.44 -5.95
C VAL A 308 20.22 -22.05 -5.38
N TRP A 309 21.14 -21.47 -4.62
CA TRP A 309 21.01 -20.12 -4.07
C TRP A 309 20.93 -19.06 -5.16
N GLN A 310 21.80 -19.13 -6.17
CA GLN A 310 21.79 -18.20 -7.29
C GLN A 310 20.52 -18.35 -8.15
N ALA A 311 20.05 -19.58 -8.37
CA ALA A 311 18.79 -19.84 -9.06
C ALA A 311 17.60 -19.23 -8.30
N TRP A 312 17.54 -19.41 -6.97
CA TRP A 312 16.51 -18.79 -6.13
C TRP A 312 16.54 -17.27 -6.21
N LYS A 313 17.73 -16.65 -6.04
CA LYS A 313 17.91 -15.20 -6.17
C LYS A 313 17.43 -14.68 -7.52
N SER A 314 17.76 -15.39 -8.60
CA SER A 314 17.34 -15.04 -9.95
C SER A 314 15.81 -15.10 -10.11
N HIS A 315 15.17 -16.19 -9.64
CA HIS A 315 13.71 -16.32 -9.65
C HIS A 315 13.03 -15.22 -8.83
N PHE A 316 13.50 -14.97 -7.61
CA PHE A 316 12.90 -13.96 -6.73
C PHE A 316 13.08 -12.55 -7.29
N ARG A 317 14.24 -12.23 -7.86
CA ARG A 317 14.46 -10.94 -8.56
C ARG A 317 13.58 -10.79 -9.79
N ALA A 318 13.37 -11.85 -10.56
CA ALA A 318 12.43 -11.83 -11.69
C ALA A 318 11.00 -11.54 -11.22
N TYR A 319 10.59 -12.13 -10.09
CA TYR A 319 9.31 -11.85 -9.44
C TYR A 319 9.19 -10.37 -9.02
N LEU A 320 10.19 -9.85 -8.30
CA LEU A 320 10.20 -8.45 -7.88
C LEU A 320 10.17 -7.48 -9.06
N LYS A 321 10.90 -7.79 -10.14
CA LYS A 321 10.86 -6.99 -11.37
C LYS A 321 9.48 -6.98 -12.01
N GLN A 322 8.75 -8.09 -11.95
CA GLN A 322 7.45 -8.24 -12.58
C GLN A 322 6.28 -7.73 -11.73
N TYR A 323 6.37 -7.79 -10.40
CA TYR A 323 5.24 -7.51 -9.49
C TYR A 323 5.57 -6.56 -8.34
N GLY A 324 6.85 -6.28 -8.10
CA GLY A 324 7.34 -5.46 -6.99
C GLY A 324 7.05 -3.97 -7.12
N TYR A 325 6.41 -3.52 -8.20
CA TYR A 325 5.91 -2.15 -8.34
C TYR A 325 4.55 -1.93 -7.66
N SER A 326 3.91 -2.98 -7.13
CA SER A 326 2.59 -2.89 -6.50
C SER A 326 2.61 -1.93 -5.31
N ILE A 327 1.55 -1.12 -5.17
CA ILE A 327 1.43 -0.12 -4.12
C ILE A 327 0.26 -0.41 -3.17
N TYR A 328 0.45 -0.07 -1.90
CA TYR A 328 -0.62 -0.07 -0.88
C TYR A 328 -1.17 1.34 -0.63
N THR A 329 -0.36 2.36 -0.89
CA THR A 329 -0.69 3.78 -0.78
C THR A 329 -0.16 4.54 -1.99
N LEU A 330 -0.80 5.64 -2.37
CA LEU A 330 -0.28 6.54 -3.42
C LEU A 330 0.98 7.28 -2.98
N ASP A 331 1.28 7.33 -1.69
CA ASP A 331 2.46 8.00 -1.19
C ASP A 331 3.74 7.31 -1.67
N PHE A 332 4.34 7.87 -2.73
CA PHE A 332 5.54 7.33 -3.36
C PHE A 332 6.80 7.45 -2.48
N ALA A 333 6.73 8.10 -1.32
CA ALA A 333 7.79 8.06 -0.31
C ALA A 333 7.87 6.69 0.38
N GLN A 334 6.77 5.94 0.41
CA GLN A 334 6.77 4.60 1.00
C GLN A 334 7.56 3.61 0.13
N PRO A 335 8.32 2.69 0.75
CA PRO A 335 9.06 1.68 0.03
C PRO A 335 8.11 0.75 -0.73
N LEU A 336 8.50 0.40 -1.95
CA LEU A 336 7.81 -0.62 -2.72
C LEU A 336 8.28 -2.02 -2.29
N PRO A 337 7.52 -3.08 -2.60
CA PRO A 337 8.02 -4.44 -2.41
C PRO A 337 9.33 -4.74 -3.17
N LEU A 338 9.63 -3.97 -4.23
CA LEU A 338 10.92 -3.99 -4.92
C LEU A 338 12.07 -3.42 -4.07
N ASP A 339 11.79 -2.41 -3.24
CA ASP A 339 12.78 -1.75 -2.37
C ASP A 339 12.95 -2.49 -1.03
N ASP A 340 11.83 -2.90 -0.43
CA ASP A 340 11.79 -3.73 0.77
C ASP A 340 10.94 -5.00 0.52
N PRO A 341 11.58 -6.13 0.14
CA PRO A 341 10.87 -7.38 -0.11
C PRO A 341 10.50 -8.14 1.17
N THR A 342 10.79 -7.61 2.36
CA THR A 342 10.57 -8.31 3.65
C THR A 342 9.15 -8.86 3.80
N PRO A 343 8.06 -8.10 3.53
CA PRO A 343 6.69 -8.63 3.66
C PRO A 343 6.38 -9.77 2.67
N LEU A 344 6.96 -9.71 1.46
CA LEU A 344 6.81 -10.77 0.47
C LEU A 344 7.58 -12.03 0.89
N LEU A 345 8.77 -11.88 1.47
CA LEU A 345 9.54 -12.99 2.01
C LEU A 345 8.82 -13.68 3.18
N GLU A 346 8.13 -12.94 4.05
CA GLU A 346 7.29 -13.55 5.10
C GLU A 346 6.15 -14.38 4.48
N THR A 347 5.49 -13.84 3.46
CA THR A 347 4.44 -14.56 2.72
C THR A 347 4.99 -15.82 2.05
N LEU A 348 6.19 -15.73 1.44
CA LEU A 348 6.89 -16.86 0.84
C LEU A 348 7.18 -17.95 1.88
N LYS A 349 7.66 -17.60 3.08
CA LYS A 349 7.90 -18.58 4.16
C LYS A 349 6.63 -19.30 4.59
N LEU A 350 5.52 -18.58 4.72
CA LEU A 350 4.22 -19.20 5.06
C LEU A 350 3.80 -20.24 4.01
N PHE A 351 4.06 -19.99 2.73
CA PHE A 351 3.81 -20.96 1.67
C PHE A 351 4.81 -22.13 1.68
N ILE A 352 6.09 -21.88 1.96
CA ILE A 352 7.11 -22.94 2.11
C ILE A 352 6.74 -23.89 3.26
N ALA A 353 6.32 -23.33 4.40
CA ALA A 353 5.88 -24.09 5.57
C ALA A 353 4.53 -24.81 5.39
N GLY A 354 3.85 -24.63 4.25
CA GLY A 354 2.54 -25.22 3.98
C GLY A 354 1.39 -24.62 4.81
N GLN A 355 1.59 -23.43 5.39
CA GLN A 355 0.59 -22.75 6.21
C GLN A 355 -0.37 -21.88 5.38
N GLY A 356 0.02 -21.50 4.15
CA GLY A 356 -0.83 -20.74 3.23
C GLY A 356 -1.75 -21.63 2.37
N LYS A 357 -2.94 -21.10 2.03
CA LYS A 357 -3.86 -21.75 1.09
C LYS A 357 -3.40 -21.57 -0.36
N SER A 358 -3.61 -22.58 -1.19
CA SER A 358 -3.31 -22.51 -2.63
C SER A 358 -4.11 -21.39 -3.30
N PRO A 359 -3.45 -20.37 -3.90
CA PRO A 359 -4.15 -19.32 -4.65
C PRO A 359 -4.82 -19.87 -5.91
N TYR A 360 -4.29 -20.96 -6.48
CA TYR A 360 -4.90 -21.67 -7.60
C TYR A 360 -6.25 -22.28 -7.21
N GLU A 361 -6.29 -23.06 -6.13
CA GLU A 361 -7.52 -23.69 -5.66
C GLU A 361 -8.57 -22.65 -5.25
N ARG A 362 -8.13 -21.59 -4.55
CA ARG A 362 -9.02 -20.48 -4.14
C ARG A 362 -9.63 -19.77 -5.35
N GLN A 363 -8.81 -19.45 -6.36
CA GLN A 363 -9.30 -18.79 -7.57
C GLN A 363 -10.23 -19.70 -8.38
N GLN A 364 -9.88 -20.98 -8.53
CA GLN A 364 -10.72 -21.98 -9.21
C GLN A 364 -12.05 -22.20 -8.49
N ALA A 365 -12.06 -22.25 -7.16
CA ALA A 365 -13.27 -22.38 -6.37
C ALA A 365 -14.22 -21.18 -6.61
N PHE A 366 -13.72 -19.95 -6.59
CA PHE A 366 -14.53 -18.77 -6.89
C PHE A 366 -15.01 -18.73 -8.34
N ALA A 367 -14.16 -19.11 -9.30
CA ALA A 367 -14.54 -19.18 -10.72
C ALA A 367 -15.65 -20.22 -10.95
N GLY A 368 -15.51 -21.41 -10.34
CA GLY A 368 -16.50 -22.48 -10.40
C GLY A 368 -17.83 -22.09 -9.76
N GLN A 369 -17.81 -21.48 -8.57
CA GLN A 369 -19.01 -20.95 -7.92
C GLN A 369 -19.72 -19.91 -8.78
N ARG A 370 -18.96 -18.98 -9.37
CA ARG A 370 -19.50 -17.98 -10.30
C ARG A 370 -20.18 -18.66 -11.49
N GLU A 371 -19.50 -19.58 -12.16
CA GLU A 371 -20.00 -20.23 -13.37
C GLU A 371 -21.25 -21.06 -13.10
N GLN A 372 -21.25 -21.83 -12.00
CA GLN A 372 -22.42 -22.57 -11.54
C GLN A 372 -23.60 -21.64 -11.22
N ALA A 373 -23.36 -20.53 -10.51
CA ALA A 373 -24.39 -19.55 -10.20
C ALA A 373 -24.96 -18.90 -11.47
N VAL A 374 -24.10 -18.53 -12.42
CA VAL A 374 -24.50 -17.98 -13.73
C VAL A 374 -25.36 -18.98 -14.48
N GLN A 375 -24.94 -20.24 -14.59
CA GLN A 375 -25.69 -21.28 -15.30
C GLN A 375 -27.05 -21.55 -14.65
N ALA A 376 -27.09 -21.72 -13.33
CA ALA A 376 -28.32 -21.98 -12.58
C ALA A 376 -29.36 -20.87 -12.75
N VAL A 377 -28.92 -19.60 -12.68
CA VAL A 377 -29.80 -18.45 -12.90
C VAL A 377 -30.22 -18.34 -14.37
N GLN A 378 -29.31 -18.51 -15.33
CA GLN A 378 -29.65 -18.42 -16.75
C GLN A 378 -30.59 -19.52 -17.22
N ALA A 379 -30.48 -20.73 -16.70
CA ALA A 379 -31.31 -21.87 -17.06
C ALA A 379 -32.81 -21.62 -16.78
N ARG A 380 -33.12 -20.88 -15.71
CA ARG A 380 -34.50 -20.60 -15.29
C ARG A 380 -35.07 -19.28 -15.81
N LEU A 381 -34.23 -18.37 -16.31
CA LEU A 381 -34.69 -17.07 -16.80
C LEU A 381 -35.16 -17.14 -18.26
N LYS A 382 -36.26 -16.43 -18.55
CA LYS A 382 -36.81 -16.28 -19.92
C LYS A 382 -37.11 -14.81 -20.22
N GLY A 383 -37.20 -14.48 -21.51
CA GLY A 383 -37.59 -13.16 -22.00
C GLY A 383 -36.76 -12.00 -21.43
N ILE A 384 -37.44 -10.92 -21.01
CA ILE A 384 -36.84 -9.67 -20.56
C ILE A 384 -35.91 -9.88 -19.34
N LYS A 385 -36.28 -10.75 -18.40
CA LYS A 385 -35.43 -11.02 -17.21
C LYS A 385 -34.09 -11.65 -17.60
N ARG A 386 -34.09 -12.59 -18.54
CA ARG A 386 -32.85 -13.21 -19.07
C ARG A 386 -31.98 -12.19 -19.79
N TRP A 387 -32.61 -11.35 -20.62
CA TRP A 387 -31.91 -10.29 -21.34
C TRP A 387 -31.27 -9.29 -20.37
N ALA A 388 -32.03 -8.79 -19.38
CA ALA A 388 -31.55 -7.83 -18.39
C ALA A 388 -30.41 -8.41 -17.54
N PHE A 389 -30.55 -9.66 -17.07
CA PHE A 389 -29.50 -10.38 -16.36
C PHE A 389 -28.23 -10.48 -17.19
N LYS A 390 -28.32 -11.01 -18.42
CA LYS A 390 -27.15 -11.22 -19.28
C LYS A 390 -26.46 -9.90 -19.63
N LYS A 391 -27.23 -8.85 -19.95
CA LYS A 391 -26.66 -7.55 -20.32
C LYS A 391 -25.98 -6.87 -19.14
N SER A 392 -26.61 -6.83 -17.98
CA SER A 392 -26.02 -6.23 -16.77
C SER A 392 -24.82 -7.03 -16.26
N LEU A 393 -24.91 -8.36 -16.24
CA LEU A 393 -23.82 -9.25 -15.83
C LEU A 393 -22.60 -9.13 -16.74
N ASN A 394 -22.78 -9.23 -18.07
CA ASN A 394 -21.66 -9.14 -19.00
C ASN A 394 -20.95 -7.79 -18.89
N TRP A 395 -21.70 -6.71 -18.66
CA TRP A 395 -21.12 -5.40 -18.47
C TRP A 395 -20.32 -5.31 -17.16
N ALA A 396 -20.87 -5.81 -16.05
CA ALA A 396 -20.15 -5.85 -14.77
C ALA A 396 -18.88 -6.71 -14.87
N GLN A 397 -18.99 -7.94 -15.37
CA GLN A 397 -17.85 -8.85 -15.52
C GLN A 397 -16.76 -8.34 -16.47
N SER A 398 -17.10 -7.55 -17.49
CA SER A 398 -16.08 -6.94 -18.38
C SER A 398 -15.23 -5.87 -17.71
N LEU A 399 -15.72 -5.26 -16.62
CA LEU A 399 -15.05 -4.16 -15.93
C LEU A 399 -14.25 -4.61 -14.71
N VAL A 400 -14.60 -5.75 -14.11
CA VAL A 400 -13.90 -6.26 -12.91
C VAL A 400 -12.40 -6.51 -13.17
N PRO A 401 -11.97 -7.29 -14.18
CA PRO A 401 -10.54 -7.53 -14.39
C PRO A 401 -9.78 -6.24 -14.69
N LEU A 402 -10.39 -5.34 -15.47
CA LEU A 402 -9.80 -4.05 -15.81
C LEU A 402 -9.58 -3.18 -14.57
N ARG A 403 -10.50 -3.21 -13.60
CA ARG A 403 -10.36 -2.48 -12.33
C ARG A 403 -9.18 -3.03 -11.53
N GLU A 404 -9.13 -4.34 -11.32
CA GLU A 404 -8.10 -4.98 -10.50
C GLU A 404 -6.70 -4.81 -11.12
N THR A 405 -6.59 -5.04 -12.44
CA THR A 405 -5.36 -4.81 -13.21
C THR A 405 -4.96 -3.34 -13.16
N GLY A 406 -5.89 -2.43 -13.44
CA GLY A 406 -5.58 -1.00 -13.46
C GLY A 406 -5.16 -0.45 -12.09
N ILE A 407 -5.70 -0.98 -10.98
CA ILE A 407 -5.27 -0.58 -9.63
C ILE A 407 -3.83 -1.05 -9.37
N ALA A 408 -3.50 -2.30 -9.71
CA ALA A 408 -2.14 -2.79 -9.54
C ALA A 408 -1.12 -1.98 -10.35
N GLU A 409 -1.51 -1.57 -11.57
CA GLU A 409 -0.65 -0.83 -12.50
C GLU A 409 -0.44 0.65 -12.13
N ILE A 410 -1.14 1.20 -11.13
CA ILE A 410 -0.89 2.57 -10.64
C ILE A 410 0.58 2.75 -10.25
N GLY A 411 1.22 1.71 -9.71
CA GLY A 411 2.59 1.75 -9.23
C GLY A 411 3.68 1.57 -10.31
N LEU A 412 3.34 1.32 -11.58
CA LEU A 412 4.33 0.98 -12.63
C LEU A 412 5.49 1.97 -12.75
N GLY A 413 5.22 3.26 -12.57
CA GLY A 413 6.21 4.34 -12.63
C GLY A 413 6.88 4.66 -11.30
N TYR A 414 6.41 4.11 -10.18
CA TYR A 414 6.96 4.41 -8.86
C TYR A 414 8.40 3.91 -8.68
N PRO A 415 8.81 2.72 -9.17
CA PRO A 415 10.22 2.32 -9.12
C PRO A 415 11.15 3.35 -9.77
N LEU A 416 10.76 3.88 -10.92
CA LEU A 416 11.53 4.91 -11.61
C LEU A 416 11.50 6.25 -10.86
N LEU A 417 10.33 6.64 -10.37
CA LEU A 417 10.13 7.86 -9.59
C LEU A 417 11.03 7.85 -8.34
N ARG A 418 11.05 6.75 -7.58
CA ARG A 418 11.88 6.57 -6.39
C ARG A 418 13.37 6.57 -6.72
N ARG A 419 13.80 5.93 -7.81
CA ARG A 419 15.20 6.01 -8.29
C ARG A 419 15.62 7.42 -8.66
N MET A 420 14.76 8.18 -9.33
CA MET A 420 15.05 9.59 -9.67
C MET A 420 15.10 10.49 -8.42
N LEU A 421 14.20 10.25 -7.45
CA LEU A 421 14.19 10.95 -6.17
C LEU A 421 15.43 10.62 -5.34
N GLY A 422 15.82 9.34 -5.25
CA GLY A 422 17.05 8.93 -4.55
C GLY A 422 18.31 9.54 -5.17
N GLU A 423 18.39 9.63 -6.50
CA GLU A 423 19.48 10.35 -7.18
C GLU A 423 19.50 11.85 -6.83
N LEU A 424 18.33 12.51 -6.79
CA LEU A 424 18.23 13.91 -6.34
C LEU A 424 18.62 14.06 -4.87
N GLY A 425 18.15 13.17 -4.00
CA GLY A 425 18.47 13.15 -2.57
C GLY A 425 19.97 12.99 -2.35
N GLY A 426 20.60 12.05 -3.06
CA GLY A 426 22.06 11.86 -3.03
C GLY A 426 22.83 13.13 -3.43
N ARG A 427 22.36 13.86 -4.45
CA ARG A 427 22.97 15.14 -4.85
C ARG A 427 22.77 16.24 -3.81
N PHE A 428 21.60 16.30 -3.17
CA PHE A 428 21.32 17.26 -2.10
C PHE A 428 22.18 16.97 -0.86
N ALA A 429 22.34 15.71 -0.49
CA ALA A 429 23.21 15.30 0.61
C ALA A 429 24.69 15.63 0.32
N GLN A 430 25.17 15.33 -0.90
CA GLN A 430 26.53 15.70 -1.32
C GLN A 430 26.78 17.22 -1.31
N ALA A 431 25.75 18.01 -1.59
CA ALA A 431 25.81 19.47 -1.52
C ALA A 431 25.60 20.04 -0.09
N GLY A 432 25.31 19.19 0.90
CA GLY A 432 25.05 19.59 2.28
C GLY A 432 23.69 20.27 2.50
N ALA A 433 22.73 20.10 1.58
CA ALA A 433 21.38 20.65 1.71
C ALA A 433 20.47 19.80 2.63
N ILE A 434 20.75 18.51 2.71
CA ILE A 434 20.12 17.52 3.62
C ILE A 434 21.22 16.62 4.21
N ALA A 435 20.95 15.89 5.29
CA ALA A 435 21.97 15.09 5.97
C ALA A 435 22.21 13.76 5.25
N GLU A 436 21.13 13.07 4.89
CA GLU A 436 21.15 11.78 4.21
C GLU A 436 20.35 11.84 2.90
N ALA A 437 20.64 10.95 1.96
CA ALA A 437 19.94 10.93 0.67
C ALA A 437 18.42 10.69 0.83
N ASP A 438 18.05 9.90 1.82
CA ASP A 438 16.65 9.52 2.09
C ASP A 438 15.84 10.62 2.79
N ASP A 439 16.49 11.67 3.32
CA ASP A 439 15.81 12.87 3.89
C ASP A 439 15.00 13.66 2.84
N ILE A 440 15.08 13.27 1.56
CA ILE A 440 14.27 13.87 0.50
C ILE A 440 12.78 13.51 0.62
N PHE A 441 12.46 12.38 1.24
CA PHE A 441 11.10 11.86 1.41
C PHE A 441 10.38 12.51 2.59
#